data_AF-A0A8X6UB63-F1
#
_entry.id   AF-A0A8X6UB63-F1
#
_cell.length_a   1.000
_cell.length_b   1.000
_cell.length_c   1.000
_cell.angle_alpha   90.00
_cell.angle_beta   90.00
_cell.angle_gamma   90.00
#
_symmetry.space_group_name_H-M   'P 1'
#
loop_
_entity.id
_entity.type
_entity.pdbx_description
1 polymer ?
#
loop_
_entity_poly.entity_id
_entity_poly.type
_entity_poly.pdbx_seq_one_letter_code
_entity_poly.pdbx_strand_id
1 'polypeptide(L)' 'PKKGSDDWRPVGDYRALNSQTKRDRYPIPSVLDFNSELHGTQIFSHVDFVKNFHQIPIAPEDVHKTAICTPF' A
#
# COMPACT_ATOMS: atom_id res chain seq x y z
N PRO A 1 -7.63 10.90 -14.22
CA PRO A 1 -8.28 11.78 -13.23
C PRO A 1 -8.46 11.09 -11.87
N LYS A 2 -8.09 11.77 -10.78
CA LYS A 2 -8.48 11.35 -9.43
C LYS A 2 -10.01 11.45 -9.32
N LYS A 3 -10.63 10.53 -8.57
CA LYS A 3 -12.07 10.59 -8.33
C LYS A 3 -12.37 11.84 -7.50
N GLY A 4 -13.13 12.78 -8.04
CA GLY A 4 -13.54 14.01 -7.35
C GLY A 4 -12.55 15.18 -7.41
N SER A 5 -11.48 15.11 -8.23
CA SER A 5 -10.67 16.28 -8.55
C SER A 5 -10.21 16.29 -10.02
N ASP A 6 -9.88 17.47 -10.54
CA ASP A 6 -9.31 17.65 -11.88
C ASP A 6 -7.82 17.24 -11.97
N ASP A 7 -7.24 16.74 -10.88
CA ASP A 7 -5.87 16.29 -10.87
C ASP A 7 -5.69 14.96 -11.62
N TRP A 8 -4.55 14.85 -12.30
CA TRP A 8 -4.08 13.58 -12.83
C TRP A 8 -3.39 12.73 -11.75
N ARG A 9 -3.57 11.41 -11.85
CA ARG A 9 -2.85 10.41 -11.04
C ARG A 9 -2.02 9.56 -11.98
N PRO A 10 -0.67 9.56 -11.86
CA PRO A 10 0.15 8.60 -12.58
C PRO A 10 -0.16 7.19 -12.07
N VAL A 11 -0.35 6.24 -12.99
CA VAL A 11 -0.64 4.84 -12.68
C VAL A 11 0.27 3.94 -13.51
N GLY A 12 1.12 3.18 -12.84
CA GLY A 12 1.90 2.09 -13.47
C GLY A 12 1.09 0.80 -13.53
N ASP A 13 1.15 0.11 -14.66
CA ASP A 13 0.54 -1.22 -14.80
C ASP A 13 1.51 -2.31 -14.34
N TYR A 14 1.41 -2.72 -13.07
CA TYR A 14 2.23 -3.77 -12.48
C TYR A 14 1.59 -5.17 -12.56
N ARG A 15 0.55 -5.40 -13.37
CA ARG A 15 -0.14 -6.71 -13.40
C ARG A 15 0.79 -7.86 -13.78
N ALA A 16 1.63 -7.65 -14.79
CA ALA A 16 2.62 -8.63 -15.23
C ALA A 16 3.66 -8.90 -14.13
N LEU A 17 4.21 -7.85 -13.53
CA LEU A 17 5.15 -7.94 -12.42
C LEU A 17 4.55 -8.71 -11.23
N ASN A 18 3.34 -8.35 -10.80
CA ASN A 18 2.65 -8.97 -9.67
C ASN A 18 2.35 -10.47 -9.88
N SER A 19 2.29 -10.95 -11.13
CA SER A 19 2.14 -12.38 -11.43
C SER A 19 3.42 -13.19 -11.20
N GLN A 20 4.58 -12.55 -11.32
CA GLN A 20 5.89 -13.18 -11.14
C GLN A 20 6.42 -13.00 -9.70
N THR A 21 5.92 -12.00 -8.97
CA THR A 21 6.30 -11.74 -7.59
C THR A 21 5.69 -12.74 -6.62
N LYS A 22 6.50 -13.23 -5.67
CA LYS A 22 6.00 -14.04 -4.56
C LYS A 22 5.05 -13.22 -3.70
N ARG A 23 3.82 -13.71 -3.52
CA ARG A 23 2.85 -13.06 -2.63
C ARG A 23 3.34 -13.09 -1.20
N ASP A 24 3.56 -11.92 -0.62
CA ASP A 24 3.72 -11.77 0.82
C ASP A 24 2.35 -11.88 1.48
N ARG A 25 2.19 -12.85 2.38
CA ARG A 25 0.96 -13.09 3.13
C ARG A 25 1.22 -12.76 4.59
N TYR A 26 1.48 -11.48 4.86
CA TYR A 26 1.51 -11.01 6.22
C TYR A 26 0.12 -11.20 6.85
N PRO A 27 0.01 -11.85 8.02
CA PRO A 27 -1.27 -12.07 8.66
C PRO A 27 -1.85 -10.72 9.09
N ILE A 28 -2.91 -10.29 8.42
CA ILE A 28 -3.70 -9.14 8.85
C ILE A 28 -4.64 -9.66 9.95
N PRO A 29 -4.65 -9.04 11.15
CA PRO A 29 -5.52 -9.47 12.24
C PRO A 29 -6.99 -9.43 11.80
N SER A 30 -7.78 -10.38 12.29
CA SER A 30 -9.22 -10.35 12.07
C SER A 30 -9.81 -9.10 12.72
N VAL A 31 -10.85 -8.53 12.11
CA VAL A 31 -11.60 -7.43 12.71
C VAL A 31 -12.19 -7.82 14.07
N LEU A 32 -12.54 -9.10 14.26
CA LEU A 32 -13.02 -9.63 15.53
C LEU A 32 -11.94 -9.63 16.61
N ASP A 33 -10.72 -10.02 16.26
CA ASP A 33 -9.58 -10.07 17.18
C ASP A 33 -9.21 -8.63 17.60
N PHE A 34 -9.13 -7.72 16.63
CA PHE A 34 -8.89 -6.31 16.87
C PHE A 34 -9.93 -5.67 17.82
N ASN A 35 -11.21 -5.96 17.62
CA ASN A 35 -12.27 -5.44 18.51
C ASN A 35 -12.21 -6.02 19.92
N SER A 36 -11.79 -7.28 20.05
CA SER A 36 -11.63 -7.93 21.36
C SER A 36 -10.49 -7.30 22.15
N GLU A 37 -9.40 -6.94 21.49
CA GLU A 37 -8.26 -6.23 22.11
C GLU A 37 -8.63 -4.82 22.58
N LEU A 38 -9.55 -4.15 21.88
CA LEU A 38 -10.05 -2.83 22.25
C LEU A 38 -11.10 -2.84 23.37
N HIS A 39 -11.62 -4.01 23.73
CA HIS A 39 -12.69 -4.14 24.72
C HIS A 39 -12.25 -3.63 26.11
N GLY A 40 -12.97 -2.64 26.64
CA GLY A 40 -12.69 -2.05 27.95
C GLY A 40 -11.73 -0.84 27.92
N THR A 41 -11.18 -0.50 26.76
CA THR A 41 -10.46 0.77 26.57
C THR A 41 -11.45 1.93 26.45
N GLN A 42 -11.07 3.09 26.99
CA GLN A 42 -11.96 4.27 27.05
C GLN A 42 -11.52 5.41 26.10
N ILE A 43 -10.26 5.41 25.69
CA ILE A 43 -9.66 6.46 24.86
C ILE A 43 -8.99 5.79 23.66
N PHE A 44 -9.32 6.28 22.46
CA PHE A 44 -8.77 5.81 21.19
C PHE A 44 -8.04 6.94 20.48
N SER A 45 -6.92 6.62 19.85
CA SER A 45 -6.26 7.48 18.88
C SER A 45 -5.96 6.68 17.63
N HIS A 46 -6.08 7.32 16.47
CA HIS A 46 -5.78 6.72 15.18
C HIS A 46 -4.76 7.59 14.46
N VAL A 47 -3.77 6.95 13.86
CA VAL A 47 -2.71 7.61 13.09
C VAL A 47 -2.71 7.00 11.70
N ASP A 48 -2.82 7.84 10.68
CA ASP A 48 -2.72 7.44 9.29
C ASP A 48 -1.48 8.09 8.64
N PHE A 49 -0.77 7.30 7.83
CA PHE A 49 0.45 7.72 7.16
C PHE A 49 0.13 8.26 5.76
N VAL A 50 0.37 9.56 5.57
CA VAL A 50 0.21 10.20 4.26
C VAL A 50 1.15 9.57 3.24
N LYS A 51 0.60 9.01 2.16
CA LYS A 51 1.37 8.34 1.09
C LYS A 51 2.28 7.20 1.60
N ASN A 52 1.83 6.43 2.59
CA ASN A 52 2.59 5.36 3.26
C ASN A 52 3.45 4.50 2.31
N PHE A 53 2.90 4.02 1.20
CA PHE A 53 3.62 3.19 0.23
C PHE A 53 4.89 3.83 -0.36
N HIS A 54 5.02 5.15 -0.35
CA HIS A 54 6.21 5.84 -0.84
C HIS A 54 7.25 6.13 0.25
N GLN A 55 6.89 5.92 1.53
CA GLN A 55 7.79 6.13 2.66
C GLN A 55 8.72 4.93 2.86
N ILE A 56 8.27 3.73 2.50
CA ILE A 56 9.06 2.50 2.61
C ILE A 56 9.92 2.35 1.34
N PRO A 57 11.26 2.31 1.46
CA PRO A 57 12.13 2.13 0.31
C PRO A 57 12.04 0.71 -0.26
N ILE A 58 12.17 0.60 -1.58
CA ILE A 58 12.34 -0.69 -2.26
C ILE A 58 13.77 -1.18 -2.03
N ALA A 59 13.94 -2.50 -1.89
CA ALA A 59 15.26 -3.12 -1.82
C ALA A 59 16.12 -2.69 -3.03
N PRO A 60 17.38 -2.26 -2.85
CA PRO A 60 18.22 -1.74 -3.94
C PRO A 60 18.30 -2.65 -5.17
N GLU A 61 18.35 -3.95 -4.94
CA GLU A 61 18.38 -5.00 -5.96
C GLU A 61 17.10 -5.09 -6.80
N ASP A 62 15.96 -4.63 -6.28
CA ASP A 62 14.64 -4.76 -6.90
C ASP A 62 14.13 -3.47 -7.54
N VAL A 63 14.83 -2.34 -7.38
CA VAL A 63 14.43 -1.03 -7.92
C VAL A 63 14.17 -1.07 -9.43
N HIS A 64 15.00 -1.81 -10.18
CA HIS A 64 14.85 -1.94 -11.63
C HIS A 64 13.57 -2.69 -12.05
N LYS A 65 13.03 -3.56 -11.17
CA LYS A 65 11.81 -4.33 -11.45
C LYS A 65 10.56 -3.46 -11.41
N THR A 66 10.61 -2.33 -10.71
CA THR A 66 9.48 -1.39 -10.59
C THR A 66 9.53 -0.25 -11.61
N ALA A 67 10.40 -0.33 -12.62
CA ALA A 67 10.47 0.66 -13.68
C ALA A 67 9.17 0.68 -14.52
N ILE A 68 8.75 1.87 -14.93
CA ILE A 68 7.61 2.07 -15.83
C ILE A 68 8.12 2.76 -17.09
N CYS A 69 7.79 2.22 -18.26
CA CYS A 69 8.05 2.89 -19.53
C CYS A 69 6.98 3.96 -19.77
N THR A 70 7.43 5.17 -20.09
CA THR A 70 6.57 6.26 -20.53
C THR A 70 6.87 6.56 -22.00
N PRO A 71 5.89 7.00 -22.80
CA PRO A 71 6.04 7.12 -24.25
C PRO A 71 6.84 8.36 -24.70
N PHE A 72 7.62 8.99 -23.82
CA PHE A 72 8.46 10.15 -24.15
C PHE A 72 9.89 9.72 -24.51
#